data_AF-E4Y2B1-F1
#
_entry.id   AF-E4Y2B1-F1
#
_cell.length_a   1.000
_cell.length_b   1.000
_cell.length_c   1.000
_cell.angle_alpha   90.00
_cell.angle_beta   90.00
_cell.angle_gamma   90.00
#
_symmetry.space_group_name_H-M   'P 1'
#
loop_
_entity.id
_entity.type
_entity.pdbx_description
1 polymer ?
#
loop_
_entity_poly.entity_id
_entity_poly.type
_entity_poly.pdbx_seq_one_letter_code
_entity_poly.pdbx_strand_id
1 'polypeptide(L)'
;MSTRPDEIPVKVERVTVEQDKGVSKPSFLWHFVRNVETATDLQSLLVESQLAKQKMEQSGCFKSVDVAIDTTEAYDGSGSATGYQVVYDVKEKKLSISAGGDLSPESMTPEGGVKIGIPNVFGYGEKIQMSFGKDIDTNRGEEAPKNLFPNVSINLNYPLKYGKTSIDGDFTSTNRDKPWSNLREESMIGKLGVTHKFNDNLSGTLSVNARQMNLSALTKKDVPVTILEQFGYSKRESLTASSQLRYFSKLHQKRFVFLFCTC
;
A
#
# COMPACT_ATOMS: atom_id res chain seq x y z
N MET A 1 -28.51 -38.66 -10.44
CA MET A 1 -27.40 -38.91 -9.50
C MET A 1 -26.66 -37.60 -9.32
N SER A 2 -26.84 -36.94 -8.18
CA SER A 2 -26.11 -35.70 -7.84
C SER A 2 -24.87 -36.11 -7.07
N THR A 3 -23.78 -36.40 -7.78
CA THR A 3 -22.48 -36.61 -7.12
C THR A 3 -22.08 -35.30 -6.45
N ARG A 4 -21.73 -35.36 -5.16
CA ARG A 4 -21.20 -34.19 -4.46
C ARG A 4 -19.84 -33.88 -5.07
N PRO A 5 -19.51 -32.59 -5.30
CA PRO A 5 -18.21 -32.19 -5.84
C PRO A 5 -17.03 -32.61 -4.95
N ASP A 6 -17.31 -33.00 -3.72
CA ASP A 6 -16.33 -33.43 -2.70
C ASP A 6 -15.76 -34.83 -2.95
N GLU A 7 -16.34 -35.63 -3.85
CA GLU A 7 -15.95 -37.03 -4.12
C GLU A 7 -15.24 -37.24 -5.47
N ILE A 8 -15.00 -36.18 -6.24
CA ILE A 8 -14.35 -36.29 -7.56
C ILE A 8 -12.83 -36.09 -7.36
N PRO A 9 -12.01 -37.16 -7.45
CA PRO A 9 -10.57 -37.02 -7.37
C PRO A 9 -10.06 -36.26 -8.60
N VAL A 10 -9.24 -35.24 -8.36
CA VAL A 10 -8.72 -34.34 -9.39
C VAL A 10 -7.21 -34.37 -9.35
N LYS A 11 -6.59 -34.49 -10.52
CA LYS A 11 -5.14 -34.31 -10.66
C LYS A 11 -4.87 -33.08 -11.50
N VAL A 12 -4.22 -32.08 -10.91
CA VAL A 12 -3.74 -30.90 -11.64
C VAL A 12 -2.51 -31.29 -12.43
N GLU A 13 -2.60 -31.23 -13.74
CA GLU A 13 -1.52 -31.63 -14.63
C GLU A 13 -0.68 -30.44 -15.07
N ARG A 14 -1.33 -29.29 -15.27
CA ARG A 14 -0.67 -28.08 -15.71
C ARG A 14 -1.33 -26.83 -15.14
N VAL A 15 -0.50 -25.92 -14.65
CA VAL A 15 -0.94 -24.57 -14.34
C VAL A 15 -0.15 -23.57 -15.17
N THR A 16 -0.87 -22.75 -15.93
CA THR A 16 -0.27 -21.74 -16.81
C THR A 16 -0.75 -20.37 -16.38
N VAL A 17 0.17 -19.42 -16.29
CA VAL A 17 -0.16 -18.01 -16.08
C VAL A 17 0.22 -17.27 -17.34
N GLU A 18 -0.79 -16.86 -18.10
CA GLU A 18 -0.62 -16.09 -19.33
C GLU A 18 -0.61 -14.60 -19.00
N GLN A 19 0.44 -13.93 -19.47
CA GLN A 19 0.59 -12.49 -19.34
C GLN A 19 0.58 -11.90 -20.76
N ASP A 20 -0.28 -10.92 -21.00
CA ASP A 20 -0.30 -10.21 -22.29
C ASP A 20 1.01 -9.40 -22.49
N LYS A 21 1.30 -8.46 -21.57
CA LYS A 21 2.47 -7.55 -21.65
C LYS A 21 3.00 -7.17 -20.26
N GLY A 22 3.38 -8.18 -19.49
CA GLY A 22 3.75 -8.05 -18.08
C GLY A 22 5.24 -7.83 -17.81
N VAL A 23 5.54 -7.03 -16.77
CA VAL A 23 6.89 -6.91 -16.18
C VAL A 23 7.04 -7.88 -14.99
N SER A 24 5.94 -8.46 -14.48
CA SER A 24 5.96 -9.38 -13.34
C SER A 24 6.84 -10.59 -13.62
N LYS A 25 7.74 -10.86 -12.70
CA LYS A 25 8.62 -12.03 -12.80
C LYS A 25 7.81 -13.32 -12.62
N PRO A 26 8.15 -14.40 -13.34
CA PRO A 26 7.50 -15.71 -13.14
C PRO A 26 7.55 -16.18 -11.69
N SER A 27 8.65 -15.93 -10.98
CA SER A 27 8.80 -16.28 -9.56
C SER A 27 7.81 -15.56 -8.64
N PHE A 28 7.41 -14.34 -8.99
CA PHE A 28 6.38 -13.60 -8.26
C PHE A 28 4.99 -14.21 -8.52
N LEU A 29 4.66 -14.54 -9.78
CA LEU A 29 3.39 -15.17 -10.12
C LEU A 29 3.23 -16.57 -9.50
N TRP A 30 4.28 -17.39 -9.60
CA TRP A 30 4.28 -18.76 -9.08
C TRP A 30 4.02 -18.83 -7.59
N HIS A 31 4.36 -17.78 -6.84
CA HIS A 31 4.06 -17.71 -5.42
C HIS A 31 2.55 -17.80 -5.12
N PHE A 32 1.71 -17.18 -5.96
CA PHE A 32 0.26 -17.17 -5.75
C PHE A 32 -0.39 -18.51 -6.10
N VAL A 33 0.19 -19.22 -7.07
CA VAL A 33 -0.43 -20.37 -7.73
C VAL A 33 0.06 -21.70 -7.17
N ARG A 34 1.16 -21.71 -6.41
CA ARG A 34 1.76 -22.93 -5.84
C ARG A 34 0.78 -23.84 -5.09
N ASN A 35 -0.19 -23.27 -4.40
CA ASN A 35 -1.18 -24.06 -3.64
C ASN A 35 -2.17 -24.80 -4.55
N VAL A 36 -2.42 -24.30 -5.76
CA VAL A 36 -3.36 -24.88 -6.72
C VAL A 36 -2.84 -26.20 -7.26
N GLU A 37 -1.51 -26.33 -7.43
CA GLU A 37 -0.85 -27.56 -7.86
C GLU A 37 -1.00 -28.70 -6.84
N THR A 38 -1.17 -28.37 -5.56
CA THR A 38 -1.29 -29.35 -4.47
C THR A 38 -2.73 -29.80 -4.20
N ALA A 39 -3.71 -29.30 -4.93
CA ALA A 39 -5.12 -29.66 -4.73
C ALA A 39 -5.41 -31.09 -5.21
N THR A 40 -6.08 -31.88 -4.36
CA THR A 40 -6.44 -33.28 -4.62
C THR A 40 -7.90 -33.47 -5.05
N ASP A 41 -8.77 -32.53 -4.70
CA ASP A 41 -10.22 -32.62 -4.90
C ASP A 41 -10.71 -31.45 -5.75
N LEU A 42 -11.82 -31.65 -6.47
CA LEU A 42 -12.42 -30.61 -7.31
C LEU A 42 -12.85 -29.37 -6.51
N GLN A 43 -13.42 -29.57 -5.32
CA GLN A 43 -13.78 -28.47 -4.42
C GLN A 43 -12.52 -27.72 -3.95
N SER A 44 -11.49 -28.45 -3.52
CA SER A 44 -10.20 -27.89 -3.09
C SER A 44 -9.54 -27.07 -4.22
N LEU A 45 -9.61 -27.55 -5.46
CA LEU A 45 -9.12 -26.83 -6.64
C LEU A 45 -9.88 -25.53 -6.92
N LEU A 46 -11.22 -25.56 -6.85
CA LEU A 46 -12.05 -24.38 -7.03
C LEU A 46 -11.79 -23.32 -5.94
N VAL A 47 -11.63 -23.76 -4.69
CA VAL A 47 -11.33 -22.86 -3.57
C VAL A 47 -9.93 -22.27 -3.70
N GLU A 48 -8.89 -23.09 -3.91
CA GLU A 48 -7.52 -22.60 -4.01
C GLU A 48 -7.31 -21.71 -5.25
N SER A 49 -8.00 -21.97 -6.36
CA SER A 49 -7.93 -21.12 -7.55
C SER A 49 -8.59 -19.75 -7.33
N GLN A 50 -9.75 -19.71 -6.66
CA GLN A 50 -10.37 -18.45 -6.25
C GLN A 50 -9.53 -17.69 -5.23
N LEU A 51 -8.91 -18.38 -4.27
CA LEU A 51 -7.99 -17.77 -3.31
C LEU A 51 -6.74 -17.21 -4.00
N ALA A 52 -6.18 -17.93 -4.98
CA ALA A 52 -5.05 -17.45 -5.78
C ALA A 52 -5.43 -16.18 -6.56
N LYS A 53 -6.60 -16.19 -7.22
CA LYS A 53 -7.16 -15.00 -7.89
C LYS A 53 -7.28 -13.83 -6.91
N GLN A 54 -7.89 -14.05 -5.75
CA GLN A 54 -8.08 -13.00 -4.75
C GLN A 54 -6.75 -12.45 -4.25
N LYS A 55 -5.74 -13.29 -3.99
CA LYS A 55 -4.40 -12.85 -3.59
C LYS A 55 -3.71 -12.03 -4.68
N MET A 56 -3.85 -12.42 -5.95
CA MET A 56 -3.34 -11.64 -7.07
C MET A 56 -4.03 -10.27 -7.16
N GLU A 57 -5.35 -10.21 -7.04
CA GLU A 57 -6.10 -8.94 -7.04
C GLU A 57 -5.71 -8.06 -5.83
N GLN A 58 -5.58 -8.64 -4.64
CA GLN A 58 -5.14 -7.95 -3.42
C GLN A 58 -3.70 -7.43 -3.51
N SER A 59 -2.86 -8.03 -4.37
CA SER A 59 -1.52 -7.49 -4.64
C SER A 59 -1.58 -6.08 -5.24
N GLY A 60 -2.70 -5.69 -5.87
CA GLY A 60 -2.90 -4.38 -6.50
C GLY A 60 -2.01 -4.11 -7.71
N CYS A 61 -1.31 -5.13 -8.21
CA CYS A 61 -0.43 -5.07 -9.38
C CYS A 61 -1.18 -5.38 -10.67
N PHE A 62 -2.29 -6.12 -10.58
CA PHE A 62 -3.10 -6.54 -11.71
C PHE A 62 -4.39 -5.71 -11.78
N LYS A 63 -4.81 -5.40 -13.01
CA LYS A 63 -6.08 -4.73 -13.33
C LYS A 63 -7.22 -5.74 -13.37
N SER A 64 -6.99 -6.92 -13.93
CA SER A 64 -7.93 -8.03 -13.97
C SER A 64 -7.19 -9.35 -13.92
N VAL A 65 -7.82 -10.35 -13.30
CA VAL A 65 -7.35 -11.73 -13.20
C VAL A 65 -8.53 -12.63 -13.55
N ASP A 66 -8.42 -13.29 -14.70
CA ASP A 66 -9.41 -14.26 -15.17
C ASP A 66 -8.87 -15.67 -14.99
N VAL A 67 -9.74 -16.60 -14.61
CA VAL A 67 -9.38 -17.99 -14.31
C VAL A 67 -10.24 -18.89 -15.18
N ALA A 68 -9.58 -19.71 -16.00
CA ALA A 68 -10.20 -20.78 -16.76
C ALA A 68 -9.71 -22.12 -16.20
N ILE A 69 -10.64 -23.04 -15.98
CA ILE A 69 -10.36 -24.41 -15.56
C ILE A 69 -10.90 -25.31 -16.65
N ASP A 70 -10.00 -25.97 -17.37
CA ASP A 70 -10.33 -26.87 -18.47
C ASP A 70 -9.86 -28.29 -18.15
N THR A 71 -10.57 -29.28 -18.66
CA THR A 71 -10.14 -30.69 -18.61
C THR A 71 -9.14 -30.97 -19.73
N THR A 72 -8.09 -31.74 -19.48
CA THR A 72 -7.01 -31.97 -20.46
C THR A 72 -7.49 -32.62 -21.76
N GLU A 73 -8.60 -33.37 -21.73
CA GLU A 73 -9.27 -33.90 -22.93
C GLU A 73 -9.64 -32.80 -23.96
N ALA A 74 -9.88 -31.57 -23.51
CA ALA A 74 -10.27 -30.44 -24.36
C ALA A 74 -9.07 -29.75 -25.05
N TYR A 75 -7.83 -30.00 -24.62
CA TYR A 75 -6.67 -29.21 -25.04
C TYR A 75 -5.62 -29.99 -25.84
N ASP A 76 -5.32 -31.25 -25.48
CA ASP A 76 -4.23 -32.00 -26.15
C ASP A 76 -4.66 -33.32 -26.82
N GLY A 77 -5.92 -33.75 -26.67
CA GLY A 77 -6.43 -35.01 -27.21
C GLY A 77 -5.73 -36.27 -26.67
N SER A 78 -4.84 -36.12 -25.69
CA SER A 78 -4.11 -37.17 -24.97
C SER A 78 -4.79 -37.34 -23.61
N GLY A 79 -5.92 -38.07 -23.67
CA GLY A 79 -6.85 -38.24 -22.56
C GLY A 79 -6.21 -38.92 -21.35
N SER A 80 -5.96 -38.13 -20.31
CA SER A 80 -6.10 -38.59 -18.93
C SER A 80 -7.43 -38.06 -18.43
N ALA A 81 -8.44 -38.92 -18.29
CA ALA A 81 -9.83 -38.58 -17.95
C ALA A 81 -10.03 -37.84 -16.60
N THR A 82 -8.94 -37.59 -15.87
CA THR A 82 -8.91 -36.95 -14.55
C THR A 82 -7.93 -35.77 -14.48
N GLY A 83 -7.33 -35.38 -15.61
CA GLY A 83 -6.39 -34.26 -15.69
C GLY A 83 -7.10 -32.92 -15.84
N TYR A 84 -6.76 -31.96 -14.99
CA TYR A 84 -7.27 -30.59 -15.06
C TYR A 84 -6.12 -29.62 -15.32
N GLN A 85 -6.37 -28.66 -16.20
CA GLN A 85 -5.50 -27.54 -16.48
C GLN A 85 -6.14 -26.26 -15.95
N VAL A 86 -5.35 -25.47 -15.21
CA VAL A 86 -5.78 -24.16 -14.72
C VAL A 86 -4.99 -23.08 -15.46
N VAL A 87 -5.70 -22.16 -16.11
CA VAL A 87 -5.10 -21.04 -16.84
C VAL A 87 -5.52 -19.73 -16.17
N TYR A 88 -4.53 -18.92 -15.82
CA TYR A 88 -4.73 -17.57 -15.30
C TYR A 88 -4.38 -16.56 -16.40
N ASP A 89 -5.35 -15.83 -16.91
CA ASP A 89 -5.12 -14.66 -17.77
C ASP A 89 -5.02 -13.42 -16.88
N VAL A 90 -3.82 -12.83 -16.82
CA VAL A 90 -3.53 -11.67 -15.97
C VAL A 90 -3.21 -10.43 -16.79
N LYS A 91 -3.93 -9.33 -16.51
CA LYS A 91 -3.67 -8.02 -17.11
C LYS A 91 -3.03 -7.10 -16.09
N GLU A 92 -1.78 -6.72 -16.31
CA GLU A 92 -1.05 -5.82 -15.39
C GLU A 92 -1.55 -4.39 -15.43
N LYS A 93 -1.49 -3.73 -14.27
CA LYS A 93 -1.80 -2.31 -14.12
C LYS A 93 -0.54 -1.50 -14.40
N LYS A 94 -0.54 -0.69 -15.46
CA LYS A 94 0.64 0.15 -15.80
C LYS A 94 0.68 1.46 -15.02
N LEU A 95 -0.49 2.02 -14.75
CA LEU A 95 -0.63 3.30 -14.06
C LEU A 95 -1.94 3.30 -13.28
N SER A 96 -1.89 3.80 -12.04
CA SER A 96 -3.05 4.10 -11.23
C SER A 96 -3.14 5.61 -11.02
N ILE A 97 -4.16 6.25 -11.57
CA ILE A 97 -4.49 7.64 -11.24
C ILE A 97 -5.81 7.59 -10.47
N SER A 98 -5.83 8.20 -9.29
CA SER A 98 -7.05 8.47 -8.56
C SER A 98 -7.06 9.93 -8.14
N ALA A 99 -8.19 10.60 -8.38
CA ALA A 99 -8.45 11.93 -7.86
C ALA A 99 -9.52 11.79 -6.78
N GLY A 100 -9.32 12.44 -5.64
CA GLY A 100 -10.24 12.35 -4.52
C GLY A 100 -10.04 13.50 -3.55
N GLY A 101 -11.11 13.88 -2.85
CA GLY A 101 -11.02 14.70 -1.65
C GLY A 101 -10.90 13.78 -0.45
N ASP A 102 -9.84 13.93 0.33
CA ASP A 102 -9.72 13.31 1.65
C ASP A 102 -9.94 14.37 2.73
N LEU A 103 -10.59 14.01 3.83
CA LEU A 103 -10.65 14.85 5.01
C LEU A 103 -9.43 14.54 5.87
N SER A 104 -8.58 15.53 6.10
CA SER A 104 -7.47 15.38 7.03
C SER A 104 -8.00 15.25 8.46
N PRO A 105 -7.70 14.14 9.18
CA PRO A 105 -8.22 13.91 10.53
C PRO A 105 -7.79 14.97 11.55
N GLU A 106 -6.71 15.71 11.27
CA GLU A 106 -6.12 16.68 12.20
C GLU A 106 -6.64 18.11 12.00
N SER A 107 -7.13 18.47 10.81
CA SER A 107 -7.59 19.84 10.51
C SER A 107 -9.06 19.94 10.14
N MET A 108 -9.73 18.81 9.86
CA MET A 108 -11.10 18.78 9.31
C MET A 108 -11.29 19.63 8.05
N THR A 109 -10.21 20.09 7.42
CA THR A 109 -10.27 20.80 6.14
C THR A 109 -10.32 19.79 5.00
N PRO A 110 -11.21 19.98 4.01
CA PRO A 110 -11.20 19.15 2.82
C PRO A 110 -9.89 19.37 2.07
N GLU A 111 -9.07 18.32 1.98
CA GLU A 111 -7.88 18.29 1.16
C GLU A 111 -8.25 17.68 -0.20
N GLY A 112 -8.20 18.47 -1.26
CA GLY A 112 -8.36 17.97 -2.62
C GLY A 112 -7.02 17.46 -3.13
N GLY A 113 -6.97 16.24 -3.64
CA GLY A 113 -5.71 15.68 -4.12
C GLY A 113 -5.81 14.72 -5.31
N VAL A 114 -4.68 14.58 -6.00
CA VAL A 114 -4.46 13.60 -7.05
C VAL A 114 -3.36 12.66 -6.60
N LYS A 115 -3.65 11.36 -6.62
CA LYS A 115 -2.71 10.28 -6.34
C LYS A 115 -2.38 9.59 -7.66
N ILE A 116 -1.11 9.55 -8.01
CA ILE A 116 -0.59 8.87 -9.19
C ILE A 116 0.33 7.77 -8.69
N GLY A 117 0.15 6.54 -9.16
CA GLY A 117 0.92 5.40 -8.72
C GLY A 117 1.32 4.49 -9.88
N ILE A 118 2.53 3.97 -9.81
CA ILE A 118 3.04 2.96 -10.73
C ILE A 118 3.27 1.70 -9.89
N PRO A 119 2.39 0.69 -10.02
CA PRO A 119 2.62 -0.60 -9.40
C PRO A 119 3.57 -1.45 -10.26
N ASN A 120 4.21 -2.40 -9.61
CA ASN A 120 5.06 -3.44 -10.17
C ASN A 120 6.25 -2.95 -11.04
N VAL A 121 7.04 -2.00 -10.53
CA VAL A 121 8.14 -1.38 -11.28
C VAL A 121 9.25 -2.38 -11.65
N PHE A 122 9.63 -3.28 -10.75
CA PHE A 122 10.69 -4.28 -11.01
C PHE A 122 10.16 -5.70 -11.20
N GLY A 123 8.84 -5.89 -11.11
CA GLY A 123 8.20 -7.19 -11.34
C GLY A 123 8.01 -8.04 -10.08
N TYR A 124 8.24 -7.51 -8.88
CA TYR A 124 8.00 -8.21 -7.60
C TYR A 124 6.87 -7.58 -6.76
N GLY A 125 6.06 -6.71 -7.37
CA GLY A 125 4.93 -6.07 -6.73
C GLY A 125 5.26 -4.77 -5.98
N GLU A 126 6.39 -4.14 -6.32
CA GLU A 126 6.76 -2.82 -5.80
C GLU A 126 5.74 -1.75 -6.17
N LYS A 127 5.54 -0.74 -5.33
CA LYS A 127 4.63 0.35 -5.65
C LYS A 127 5.30 1.67 -5.39
N ILE A 128 5.29 2.54 -6.40
CA ILE A 128 5.68 3.94 -6.26
C ILE A 128 4.41 4.75 -6.37
N GLN A 129 4.11 5.59 -5.38
CA GLN A 129 2.94 6.43 -5.35
C GLN A 129 3.37 7.87 -5.07
N MET A 130 2.85 8.80 -5.85
CA MET A 130 3.03 10.22 -5.68
C MET A 130 1.66 10.85 -5.46
N SER A 131 1.52 11.59 -4.37
CA SER A 131 0.29 12.32 -4.06
C SER A 131 0.56 13.80 -4.09
N PHE A 132 -0.35 14.53 -4.73
CA PHE A 132 -0.38 15.98 -4.73
C PHE A 132 -1.68 16.39 -4.04
N GLY A 133 -1.58 17.19 -3.00
CA GLY A 133 -2.72 17.67 -2.23
C GLY A 133 -2.72 19.19 -2.14
N LYS A 134 -3.90 19.77 -2.08
CA LYS A 134 -4.09 21.17 -1.73
C LYS A 134 -5.23 21.30 -0.75
N ASP A 135 -4.99 22.08 0.30
CA ASP A 135 -6.02 22.41 1.28
C ASP A 135 -7.04 23.35 0.62
N ILE A 136 -8.30 22.95 0.62
CA ILE A 136 -9.41 23.77 0.12
C ILE A 136 -9.96 24.52 1.33
N ASP A 137 -9.52 25.76 1.51
CA ASP A 137 -9.94 26.63 2.61
C ASP A 137 -11.27 27.31 2.21
N THR A 138 -12.41 26.79 2.69
CA THR A 138 -13.76 27.26 2.30
C THR A 138 -14.21 28.54 3.03
N ASN A 139 -13.47 29.01 4.04
CA ASN A 139 -13.91 30.07 4.96
C ASN A 139 -13.17 31.41 4.83
N ARG A 140 -12.22 31.55 3.89
CA ARG A 140 -11.54 32.83 3.63
C ARG A 140 -12.13 33.48 2.39
N GLY A 141 -12.91 34.54 2.62
CA GLY A 141 -13.22 35.55 1.59
C GLY A 141 -11.94 36.06 0.93
N GLU A 142 -12.10 36.59 -0.28
CA GLU A 142 -11.07 37.11 -1.18
C GLU A 142 -9.80 37.66 -0.48
N GLU A 143 -8.63 37.42 -1.09
CA GLU A 143 -7.29 37.97 -0.77
C GLU A 143 -6.25 37.07 -0.07
N ALA A 144 -6.20 35.77 -0.37
CA ALA A 144 -4.95 35.02 -0.19
C ALA A 144 -4.66 34.06 -1.35
N PRO A 145 -3.94 34.49 -2.39
CA PRO A 145 -3.31 33.55 -3.29
C PRO A 145 -1.99 33.06 -2.68
N LYS A 146 -1.83 31.73 -2.68
CA LYS A 146 -0.57 30.99 -2.92
C LYS A 146 0.15 30.40 -1.70
N ASN A 147 -0.27 29.20 -1.31
CA ASN A 147 0.71 28.12 -1.30
C ASN A 147 0.99 27.79 -2.77
N LEU A 148 2.11 28.29 -3.30
CA LEU A 148 2.54 28.09 -4.69
C LEU A 148 2.92 26.63 -4.95
N PHE A 149 3.23 25.89 -3.88
CA PHE A 149 3.62 24.49 -3.92
C PHE A 149 2.53 23.66 -3.26
N PRO A 150 1.91 22.70 -3.97
CA PRO A 150 0.99 21.74 -3.36
C PRO A 150 1.75 20.89 -2.34
N ASN A 151 1.02 20.32 -1.38
CA ASN A 151 1.55 19.28 -0.52
C ASN A 151 1.91 18.09 -1.42
N VAL A 152 3.16 17.64 -1.35
CA VAL A 152 3.65 16.51 -2.16
C VAL A 152 4.08 15.40 -1.25
N SER A 153 3.62 14.18 -1.53
CA SER A 153 4.14 12.98 -0.93
C SER A 153 4.57 11.97 -1.99
N ILE A 154 5.68 11.28 -1.73
CA ILE A 154 6.17 10.17 -2.53
C ILE A 154 6.33 8.99 -1.58
N ASN A 155 5.62 7.91 -1.84
CA ASN A 155 5.69 6.64 -1.15
C ASN A 155 6.32 5.59 -2.08
N LEU A 156 7.26 4.83 -1.55
CA LEU A 156 7.91 3.69 -2.17
C LEU A 156 7.68 2.49 -1.27
N ASN A 157 6.96 1.49 -1.76
CA ASN A 157 6.77 0.22 -1.08
C ASN A 157 7.48 -0.88 -1.86
N TYR A 158 8.41 -1.56 -1.21
CA TYR A 158 9.13 -2.69 -1.75
C TYR A 158 8.81 -3.95 -0.92
N PRO A 159 7.91 -4.82 -1.38
CA PRO A 159 7.61 -6.07 -0.68
C PRO A 159 8.74 -7.08 -0.86
N LEU A 160 9.23 -7.63 0.25
CA LEU A 160 10.21 -8.70 0.33
C LEU A 160 9.54 -9.99 0.82
N LYS A 161 10.13 -11.14 0.44
CA LYS A 161 9.68 -12.47 0.88
C LYS A 161 8.17 -12.66 0.70
N TYR A 162 7.66 -12.30 -0.47
CA TYR A 162 6.26 -12.49 -0.85
C TYR A 162 5.25 -11.79 0.08
N GLY A 163 5.59 -10.59 0.54
CA GLY A 163 4.68 -9.75 1.34
C GLY A 163 4.70 -10.00 2.85
N LYS A 164 5.59 -10.87 3.35
CA LYS A 164 5.87 -11.00 4.80
C LYS A 164 6.69 -9.83 5.33
N THR A 165 7.62 -9.31 4.54
CA THR A 165 8.40 -8.12 4.89
C THR A 165 8.12 -7.04 3.86
N SER A 166 8.03 -5.78 4.26
CA SER A 166 8.04 -4.65 3.33
C SER A 166 9.06 -3.62 3.78
N ILE A 167 9.71 -2.98 2.81
CA ILE A 167 10.47 -1.76 3.01
C ILE A 167 9.61 -0.62 2.49
N ASP A 168 9.45 0.41 3.31
CA ASP A 168 8.59 1.55 3.06
C ASP A 168 9.44 2.82 3.13
N GLY A 169 9.55 3.54 2.02
CA GLY A 169 10.19 4.85 1.94
C GLY A 169 9.11 5.91 1.72
N ASP A 170 9.05 6.91 2.59
CA ASP A 170 8.11 8.02 2.47
C ASP A 170 8.89 9.34 2.45
N PHE A 171 8.64 10.18 1.47
CA PHE A 171 9.06 11.58 1.48
C PHE A 171 7.84 12.46 1.36
N THR A 172 7.61 13.32 2.34
CA THR A 172 6.46 14.22 2.38
C THR A 172 6.93 15.64 2.60
N SER A 173 6.55 16.55 1.70
CA SER A 173 6.68 17.98 1.87
C SER A 173 5.28 18.56 2.04
N THR A 174 5.03 19.19 3.18
CA THR A 174 3.75 19.83 3.49
C THR A 174 3.96 21.27 3.93
N ASN A 175 3.01 22.11 3.57
CA ASN A 175 2.91 23.47 4.07
C ASN A 175 1.51 23.65 4.64
N ARG A 176 1.42 23.81 5.96
CA ARG A 176 0.15 23.80 6.68
C ARG A 176 0.01 25.04 7.55
N ASP A 177 -1.19 25.61 7.48
CA ASP A 177 -1.60 26.70 8.35
C ASP A 177 -2.34 26.12 9.57
N LYS A 178 -1.92 26.52 10.78
CA LYS A 178 -2.53 26.16 12.06
C LYS A 178 -3.19 27.40 12.66
N PRO A 179 -4.43 27.71 12.27
CA PRO A 179 -5.10 28.96 12.65
C PRO A 179 -5.30 29.07 14.16
N TRP A 180 -5.54 27.95 14.85
CA TRP A 180 -5.72 27.91 16.31
C TRP A 180 -4.48 28.34 17.10
N SER A 181 -3.29 28.28 16.51
CA SER A 181 -2.04 28.73 17.12
C SER A 181 -1.44 29.96 16.42
N ASN A 182 -2.09 30.50 15.39
CA ASN A 182 -1.55 31.57 14.53
C ASN A 182 -0.17 31.22 13.92
N LEU A 183 0.03 29.93 13.59
CA LEU A 183 1.30 29.39 13.07
C LEU A 183 1.16 28.84 11.67
N ARG A 184 2.20 29.04 10.88
CA ARG A 184 2.43 28.34 9.62
C ARG A 184 3.62 27.42 9.77
N GLU A 185 3.38 26.17 9.42
CA GLU A 185 4.36 25.10 9.51
C GLU A 185 4.70 24.60 8.10
N GLU A 186 5.95 24.77 7.71
CA GLU A 186 6.52 24.10 6.55
C GLU A 186 7.32 22.91 7.04
N SER A 187 6.96 21.70 6.59
CA SER A 187 7.64 20.49 7.01
C SER A 187 8.05 19.62 5.83
N MET A 188 9.26 19.09 5.92
CA MET A 188 9.78 18.04 5.05
C MET A 188 10.10 16.85 5.92
N ILE A 189 9.48 15.71 5.62
CA ILE A 189 9.59 14.48 6.38
C ILE A 189 10.10 13.40 5.43
N GLY A 190 11.28 12.87 5.73
CA GLY A 190 11.80 11.64 5.16
C GLY A 190 11.63 10.52 6.16
N LYS A 191 11.04 9.40 5.74
CA LYS A 191 10.87 8.21 6.56
C LYS A 191 11.32 7.00 5.78
N LEU A 192 12.05 6.13 6.46
CA LEU A 192 12.42 4.82 5.98
C LEU A 192 12.02 3.80 7.03
N GLY A 193 11.17 2.85 6.65
CA GLY A 193 10.63 1.83 7.52
C GLY A 193 10.82 0.43 6.96
N VAL A 194 10.94 -0.53 7.86
CA VAL A 194 10.83 -1.95 7.57
C VAL A 194 9.69 -2.50 8.41
N THR A 195 8.73 -3.12 7.75
CA THR A 195 7.62 -3.82 8.39
C THR A 195 7.77 -5.32 8.18
N HIS A 196 7.66 -6.10 9.24
CA HIS A 196 7.67 -7.56 9.20
C HIS A 196 6.40 -8.13 9.82
N LYS A 197 5.69 -8.96 9.07
CA LYS A 197 4.53 -9.73 9.52
C LYS A 197 5.03 -11.08 10.02
N PHE A 198 4.96 -11.26 11.33
CA PHE A 198 5.28 -12.53 11.99
C PHE A 198 4.17 -13.54 11.81
N ASN A 199 2.92 -13.06 11.85
CA ASN A 199 1.71 -13.83 11.59
C ASN A 199 0.62 -12.88 11.06
N ASP A 200 -0.53 -13.38 10.63
CA ASP A 200 -1.65 -12.57 10.15
C ASP A 200 -2.12 -11.54 11.19
N ASN A 201 -1.91 -11.85 12.47
CA ASN A 201 -2.30 -11.03 13.61
C ASN A 201 -1.17 -10.20 14.23
N LEU A 202 0.10 -10.45 13.89
CA LEU A 202 1.25 -9.79 14.52
C LEU A 202 2.18 -9.21 13.45
N SER A 203 2.37 -7.89 13.52
CA SER A 203 3.36 -7.18 12.71
C SER A 203 4.21 -6.27 13.58
N GLY A 204 5.50 -6.20 13.25
CA GLY A 204 6.43 -5.24 13.83
C GLY A 204 6.90 -4.29 12.74
N THR A 205 6.96 -3.00 13.04
CA THR A 205 7.48 -1.97 12.16
C THR A 205 8.59 -1.23 12.88
N LEU A 206 9.76 -1.16 12.26
CA LEU A 206 10.86 -0.31 12.65
C LEU A 206 11.00 0.80 11.61
N SER A 207 11.03 2.05 12.03
CA SER A 207 11.18 3.17 11.11
C SER A 207 12.09 4.24 11.66
N VAL A 208 12.94 4.79 10.80
CA VAL A 208 13.72 6.00 11.03
C VAL A 208 12.99 7.14 10.34
N ASN A 209 12.75 8.22 11.06
CA ASN A 209 12.11 9.42 10.55
C ASN A 209 13.05 10.60 10.76
N ALA A 210 13.32 11.34 9.69
CA ALA A 210 13.96 12.64 9.73
C ALA A 210 12.93 13.69 9.32
N ARG A 211 12.77 14.73 10.14
CA ARG A 211 11.87 15.84 9.89
C ARG A 211 12.64 17.14 9.98
N GLN A 212 12.57 17.93 8.92
CA GLN A 212 12.93 19.33 8.95
C GLN A 212 11.65 20.15 9.00
N MET A 213 11.57 21.08 9.93
CA MET A 213 10.40 21.91 10.13
C MET A 213 10.83 23.36 10.25
N ASN A 214 10.08 24.25 9.59
CA ASN A 214 10.21 25.68 9.73
C ASN A 214 8.89 26.24 10.26
N LEU A 215 8.97 26.91 11.40
CA LEU A 215 7.82 27.57 12.02
C LEU A 215 7.88 29.07 11.76
N SER A 216 6.77 29.61 11.28
CA SER A 216 6.58 31.04 11.04
C SER A 216 5.21 31.49 11.54
N ALA A 217 5.06 32.78 11.85
CA ALA A 217 3.75 33.32 12.23
C ALA A 217 2.85 33.53 11.01
N LEU A 218 1.56 33.24 11.17
CA LEU A 218 0.53 33.61 10.18
C LEU A 218 0.27 35.12 10.19
N THR A 219 0.23 35.73 11.38
CA THR A 219 0.05 37.18 11.57
C THR A 219 1.03 37.72 12.60
N LYS A 220 1.56 38.93 12.43
CA LYS A 220 2.50 39.57 13.38
C LYS A 220 1.85 40.03 14.70
N LYS A 221 0.52 40.02 14.80
CA LYS A 221 -0.24 40.38 16.00
C LYS A 221 -0.61 39.12 16.79
N ASP A 222 -0.57 39.18 18.11
CA ASP A 222 -1.08 38.15 19.03
C ASP A 222 -0.35 36.80 19.03
N VAL A 223 0.95 36.76 18.73
CA VAL A 223 1.77 35.55 18.94
C VAL A 223 2.40 35.60 20.34
N PRO A 224 2.15 34.62 21.23
CA PRO A 224 2.80 34.53 22.52
C PRO A 224 4.33 34.51 22.37
N VAL A 225 5.05 35.23 23.24
CA VAL A 225 6.54 35.30 23.20
C VAL A 225 7.17 33.91 23.29
N THR A 226 6.59 33.00 24.07
CA THR A 226 7.00 31.60 24.19
C THR A 226 6.98 30.82 22.87
N ILE A 227 6.12 31.22 21.94
CA ILE A 227 6.00 30.61 20.61
C ILE A 227 6.95 31.30 19.63
N LEU A 228 7.17 32.61 19.77
CA LEU A 228 8.18 33.35 18.97
C LEU A 228 9.59 32.79 19.16
N GLU A 229 9.93 32.35 20.38
CA GLU A 229 11.22 31.71 20.67
C GLU A 229 11.41 30.35 20.00
N GLN A 230 10.32 29.71 19.58
CA GLN A 230 10.34 28.41 18.88
C GLN A 230 10.39 28.57 17.36
N PHE A 231 10.44 29.80 16.85
CA PHE A 231 10.48 30.07 15.42
C PHE A 231 11.83 29.75 14.80
N GLY A 232 11.76 29.44 13.51
CA GLY A 232 12.92 29.08 12.71
C GLY A 232 12.99 27.59 12.40
N TYR A 233 14.16 27.18 11.95
CA TYR A 233 14.42 25.84 11.46
C TYR A 233 14.74 24.91 12.62
N SER A 234 13.99 23.82 12.70
CA SER A 234 14.29 22.70 13.57
C SER A 234 14.47 21.43 12.74
N LYS A 235 15.42 20.60 13.16
CA LYS A 235 15.60 19.25 12.64
C LYS A 235 15.29 18.28 13.76
N ARG A 236 14.57 17.22 13.44
CA ARG A 236 14.24 16.16 14.37
C ARG A 236 14.44 14.82 13.71
N GLU A 237 15.32 14.04 14.30
CA GLU A 237 15.54 12.65 13.92
C GLU A 237 14.92 11.76 15.01
N SER A 238 14.27 10.69 14.60
CA SER A 238 13.64 9.78 15.55
C SER A 238 13.65 8.36 15.01
N LEU A 239 13.91 7.42 15.92
CA LEU A 239 13.75 6.00 15.65
C LEU A 239 12.47 5.56 16.35
N THR A 240 11.52 5.07 15.55
CA THR A 240 10.24 4.58 16.04
C THR A 240 10.18 3.08 15.82
N ALA A 241 10.03 2.34 16.91
CA ALA A 241 9.71 0.93 16.89
C ALA A 241 8.26 0.76 17.34
N SER A 242 7.46 0.05 16.54
CA SER A 242 6.07 -0.21 16.87
C SER A 242 5.74 -1.68 16.61
N SER A 243 4.95 -2.27 17.51
CA SER A 243 4.35 -3.57 17.29
C SER A 243 2.83 -3.43 17.28
N GLN A 244 2.21 -4.04 16.28
CA GLN A 244 0.77 -4.09 16.11
C GLN A 244 0.30 -5.53 16.24
N LEU A 245 -0.63 -5.74 17.17
CA LEU A 245 -1.24 -7.03 17.44
C LEU A 245 -2.76 -6.87 17.23
N ARG A 246 -3.29 -7.54 16.20
CA ARG A 246 -4.72 -7.57 15.88
C ARG A 246 -5.35 -8.77 16.57
N TYR A 247 -6.04 -8.55 17.68
CA TYR A 247 -7.06 -9.49 18.16
C TYR A 247 -8.42 -9.03 17.64
N PHE A 248 -9.29 -9.98 17.29
CA PHE A 248 -10.64 -9.79 16.74
C PHE A 248 -11.59 -8.88 17.56
N SER A 249 -11.14 -8.32 18.69
CA SER A 249 -11.96 -7.47 19.56
C SER A 249 -11.27 -6.24 20.16
N LYS A 250 -9.96 -6.00 19.96
CA LYS A 250 -9.26 -4.79 20.45
C LYS A 250 -7.90 -4.62 19.78
N LEU A 251 -7.67 -3.44 19.20
CA LEU A 251 -6.40 -3.04 18.58
C LEU A 251 -5.49 -2.45 19.66
N HIS A 252 -4.55 -3.25 20.19
CA HIS A 252 -3.52 -2.73 21.11
C HIS A 252 -2.27 -2.35 20.31
N GLN A 253 -2.07 -1.06 20.10
CA GLN A 253 -0.85 -0.52 19.49
C GLN A 253 0.11 -0.06 20.59
N LYS A 254 1.25 -0.74 20.76
CA LYS A 254 2.35 -0.25 21.60
C LYS A 254 3.39 0.42 20.71
N ARG A 255 3.55 1.73 20.87
CA ARG A 255 4.59 2.54 20.20
C ARG A 255 5.70 2.83 21.21
N PHE A 256 6.93 2.46 20.87
CA PHE A 256 8.11 2.91 21.58
C PHE A 256 8.85 3.89 20.66
N VAL A 257 8.86 5.17 21.05
CA VAL A 257 9.55 6.23 20.32
C VAL A 257 10.83 6.53 21.08
N PHE A 258 11.97 6.26 20.45
CA PHE A 258 13.27 6.70 20.95
C PHE A 258 13.63 8.00 20.23
N LEU A 259 13.58 9.12 20.95
CA LEU A 259 14.07 10.40 20.45
C LEU A 259 15.58 10.45 20.63
N PHE A 260 16.29 10.70 19.54
CA PHE A 260 17.67 11.18 19.60
C PHE A 260 17.63 12.64 19.14
N CYS A 261 17.82 13.55 20.08
CA CYS A 261 17.95 14.98 19.79
C CYS A 261 19.45 15.27 19.68
N THR A 262 19.95 15.52 18.48
CA THR A 262 21.29 16.05 18.27
C THR A 262 21.19 17.58 18.22
N CYS A 263 21.84 18.24 19.18
CA CYS A 263 22.01 19.70 19.22
C CYS A 263 23.06 20.16 18.20
#